data_AF-A0A2N0W991-F1
#
_entry.id   AF-A0A2N0W991-F1
#
_cell.length_a   1.000
_cell.length_b   1.000
_cell.length_c   1.000
_cell.angle_alpha   90.00
_cell.angle_beta   90.00
_cell.angle_gamma   90.00
#
_symmetry.space_group_name_H-M   'P 1'
#
loop_
_entity.id
_entity.type
_entity.pdbx_description
1 polymer ?
#
loop_
_entity_poly.entity_id
_entity_poly.type
_entity_poly.pdbx_seq_one_letter_code
_entity_poly.pdbx_strand_id
1 'polypeptide(L)'
;SASIVFAGPTGGVVSSGTASISTAGTTTTINQSTAKAAIDWSSFSTNSNEIVNFVQPNSSSITLNRVTGTSASNLNGQLNANGQVFIINPNGVLFGSTSQVNTAGLVASTLNLSNADFNNNLFNFNTPTNNKTVENRGKITVPTGGTVALIAPTVKQTGTIKAPQGNVLLAAGGDITLNLNNGSLLGYTINQGKAQALINSGGMIQADGGKVILTAKGIDELSNAVVNSVGVIQAQTVNNVRGVIELGSDLSSGTVNVSGTLDASAPNGGNGGQIKTSAAEVHVSSGTNITTQRNSTSSLPPTTSGWELKAKNIDVDFFGGSVSSTTLGDALNNGNVTLNAMGTAEGQGNININDASSWNANTALTLTANKDINFNSDLDLSG
;
A
#
# COMPACT_ATOMS: atom_id res chain seq x y z
N SER A 1 -19.30 35.93 -23.89
CA SER A 1 -18.13 35.23 -23.34
C SER A 1 -18.58 34.11 -22.44
N ALA A 2 -18.63 32.89 -22.95
CA ALA A 2 -18.87 31.69 -22.15
C ALA A 2 -17.53 30.97 -22.02
N SER A 3 -17.02 30.90 -20.79
CA SER A 3 -15.81 30.16 -20.45
C SER A 3 -15.98 28.71 -20.89
N ILE A 4 -14.97 28.19 -21.58
CA ILE A 4 -14.89 26.79 -22.01
C ILE A 4 -14.66 25.98 -20.72
N VAL A 5 -15.74 25.51 -20.10
CA VAL A 5 -15.66 24.65 -18.91
C VAL A 5 -15.26 23.26 -19.39
N PHE A 6 -13.96 22.95 -19.41
CA PHE A 6 -13.52 21.56 -19.43
C PHE A 6 -13.35 21.10 -17.98
N ALA A 7 -14.11 20.11 -17.51
CA ALA A 7 -13.49 18.82 -17.11
C ALA A 7 -14.44 17.66 -16.71
N GLY A 8 -15.58 17.40 -17.34
CA GLY A 8 -16.12 16.02 -17.30
C GLY A 8 -15.17 15.05 -18.03
N PRO A 9 -15.20 13.73 -17.78
CA PRO A 9 -14.54 12.77 -18.67
C PRO A 9 -14.98 12.97 -20.12
N THR A 10 -14.05 12.94 -21.08
CA THR A 10 -14.33 13.24 -22.50
C THR A 10 -13.78 12.19 -23.46
N GLY A 11 -14.48 12.05 -24.60
CA GLY A 11 -14.07 11.14 -25.68
C GLY A 11 -14.11 9.66 -25.30
N GLY A 12 -15.03 9.27 -24.42
CA GLY A 12 -15.19 7.88 -23.99
C GLY A 12 -15.72 6.99 -25.12
N VAL A 13 -14.99 5.92 -25.42
CA VAL A 13 -15.36 4.90 -26.41
C VAL A 13 -15.24 3.52 -25.75
N VAL A 14 -16.32 2.75 -25.77
CA VAL A 14 -16.30 1.37 -25.24
C VAL A 14 -15.49 0.49 -26.18
N SER A 15 -14.37 -0.03 -25.70
CA SER A 15 -13.47 -0.91 -26.48
C SER A 15 -13.57 -2.38 -26.10
N SER A 16 -14.28 -2.71 -25.02
CA SER A 16 -14.65 -4.09 -24.69
C SER A 16 -15.88 -4.15 -23.78
N GLY A 17 -16.65 -5.23 -23.86
CA GLY A 17 -17.90 -5.40 -23.12
C GLY A 17 -19.01 -4.47 -23.62
N THR A 18 -19.96 -4.15 -22.74
CA THR A 18 -21.07 -3.24 -23.07
C THR A 18 -21.31 -2.27 -21.94
N ALA A 19 -21.22 -0.98 -22.28
CA ALA A 19 -21.59 0.13 -21.42
C ALA A 19 -22.17 1.28 -22.27
N SER A 20 -22.96 2.13 -21.66
CA SER A 20 -23.38 3.41 -22.24
C SER A 20 -22.89 4.56 -21.36
N ILE A 21 -22.52 5.66 -21.99
CA ILE A 21 -21.99 6.84 -21.33
C ILE A 21 -22.98 7.97 -21.58
N SER A 22 -23.44 8.61 -20.51
CA SER A 22 -24.37 9.75 -20.58
C SER A 22 -23.89 10.84 -19.64
N THR A 23 -24.02 12.10 -20.06
CA THR A 23 -23.64 13.26 -19.23
C THR A 23 -24.82 14.21 -19.15
N ALA A 24 -25.19 14.60 -17.93
CA ALA A 24 -26.23 15.58 -17.65
C ALA A 24 -25.69 16.59 -16.62
N GLY A 25 -25.54 17.85 -17.04
CA GLY A 25 -24.89 18.87 -16.22
C GLY A 25 -23.47 18.47 -15.83
N THR A 26 -23.17 18.46 -14.53
CA THR A 26 -21.86 18.08 -13.98
C THR A 26 -21.75 16.59 -13.62
N THR A 27 -22.74 15.78 -14.01
CA THR A 27 -22.77 14.34 -13.70
C THR A 27 -22.62 13.52 -14.96
N THR A 28 -21.61 12.64 -15.00
CA THR A 28 -21.45 11.59 -15.99
C THR A 28 -21.87 10.26 -15.39
N THR A 29 -22.76 9.53 -16.07
CA THR A 29 -23.21 8.20 -15.67
C THR A 29 -22.80 7.18 -16.73
N ILE A 30 -22.09 6.14 -16.27
CA ILE A 30 -21.63 4.99 -17.05
C ILE A 30 -22.50 3.80 -16.65
N ASN A 31 -23.43 3.40 -17.52
CA ASN A 31 -24.28 2.23 -17.30
C ASN A 31 -23.67 1.03 -18.00
N GLN A 32 -23.06 0.13 -17.24
CA GLN A 32 -22.45 -1.11 -17.71
C GLN A 32 -23.44 -2.28 -17.60
N SER A 33 -23.56 -3.09 -18.65
CA SER A 33 -24.45 -4.26 -18.67
C SER A 33 -23.73 -5.60 -18.66
N THR A 34 -22.44 -5.64 -19.00
CA THR A 34 -21.59 -6.85 -18.92
C THR A 34 -20.83 -6.91 -17.59
N ALA A 35 -20.35 -8.09 -17.19
CA ALA A 35 -19.52 -8.22 -15.97
C ALA A 35 -18.22 -7.41 -16.04
N LYS A 36 -17.66 -7.22 -17.25
CA LYS A 36 -16.51 -6.37 -17.51
C LYS A 36 -16.80 -5.44 -18.68
N ALA A 37 -16.40 -4.18 -18.59
CA ALA A 37 -16.38 -3.25 -19.70
C ALA A 37 -15.07 -2.45 -19.68
N ALA A 38 -14.48 -2.21 -20.84
CA ALA A 38 -13.32 -1.34 -21.02
C ALA A 38 -13.74 -0.11 -21.84
N ILE A 39 -13.34 1.06 -21.38
CA ILE A 39 -13.65 2.36 -21.97
C ILE A 39 -12.33 3.11 -22.16
N ASP A 40 -12.01 3.42 -23.40
CA ASP A 40 -10.89 4.27 -23.76
C ASP A 40 -11.36 5.73 -23.78
N TRP A 41 -10.60 6.62 -23.14
CA TRP A 41 -10.94 8.03 -22.94
C TRP A 41 -9.86 8.92 -23.54
N SER A 42 -10.27 10.00 -24.23
CA SER A 42 -9.34 11.06 -24.61
C SER A 42 -8.82 11.80 -23.37
N SER A 43 -9.69 12.04 -22.38
CA SER A 43 -9.33 12.54 -21.05
C SER A 43 -10.29 11.99 -20.00
N PHE A 44 -9.75 11.56 -18.86
CA PHE A 44 -10.54 11.14 -17.71
C PHE A 44 -10.13 11.98 -16.49
N SER A 45 -10.82 13.09 -16.27
CA SER A 45 -10.62 14.02 -15.16
C SER A 45 -11.97 14.45 -14.60
N THR A 46 -11.98 15.04 -13.41
CA THR A 46 -13.16 15.66 -12.78
C THR A 46 -12.76 16.92 -12.03
N ASN A 47 -13.51 17.99 -12.20
CA ASN A 47 -13.53 19.15 -11.32
C ASN A 47 -14.21 18.82 -9.98
N SER A 48 -14.00 19.66 -8.96
CA SER A 48 -14.50 19.40 -7.60
C SER A 48 -16.03 19.31 -7.48
N ASN A 49 -16.78 19.93 -8.41
CA ASN A 49 -18.24 19.91 -8.46
C ASN A 49 -18.81 18.84 -9.41
N GLU A 50 -17.97 18.00 -10.01
CA GLU A 50 -18.37 16.98 -10.96
C GLU A 50 -18.43 15.58 -10.32
N ILE A 51 -19.31 14.75 -10.87
CA ILE A 51 -19.59 13.40 -10.37
C ILE A 51 -19.49 12.43 -11.53
N VAL A 52 -18.83 11.30 -11.32
CA VAL A 52 -18.90 10.13 -12.21
C VAL A 52 -19.53 8.97 -11.45
N ASN A 53 -20.65 8.48 -11.96
CA ASN A 53 -21.36 7.33 -11.41
C ASN A 53 -21.19 6.12 -12.34
N PHE A 54 -20.66 5.02 -11.79
CA PHE A 54 -20.61 3.72 -12.44
C PHE A 54 -21.76 2.86 -11.93
N VAL A 55 -22.71 2.57 -12.82
CA VAL A 55 -23.83 1.66 -12.56
C VAL A 55 -23.48 0.33 -13.23
N GLN A 56 -23.06 -0.63 -12.41
CA GLN A 56 -22.55 -1.93 -12.87
C GLN A 56 -23.49 -3.07 -12.44
N PRO A 57 -23.43 -4.26 -13.06
CA PRO A 57 -24.35 -5.36 -12.72
C PRO A 57 -24.30 -5.81 -11.26
N ASN A 58 -23.12 -5.82 -10.64
CA ASN A 58 -22.91 -6.21 -9.24
C ASN A 58 -21.56 -5.71 -8.72
N SER A 59 -21.25 -6.01 -7.44
CA SER A 59 -20.01 -5.59 -6.78
C SER A 59 -18.73 -6.21 -7.33
N SER A 60 -18.81 -7.37 -7.99
CA SER A 60 -17.66 -8.03 -8.63
C SER A 60 -17.42 -7.57 -10.07
N SER A 61 -18.34 -6.79 -10.64
CA SER A 61 -18.20 -6.25 -12.00
C SER A 61 -17.12 -5.18 -12.06
N ILE A 62 -16.42 -5.08 -13.19
CA ILE A 62 -15.27 -4.18 -13.35
C ILE A 62 -15.47 -3.25 -14.55
N THR A 63 -15.31 -1.94 -14.33
CA THR A 63 -15.15 -0.96 -15.41
C THR A 63 -13.68 -0.55 -15.50
N LEU A 64 -13.04 -0.84 -16.63
CA LEU A 64 -11.70 -0.37 -16.95
C LEU A 64 -11.78 0.95 -17.71
N ASN A 65 -11.23 2.03 -17.13
CA ASN A 65 -11.11 3.33 -17.76
C ASN A 65 -9.65 3.53 -18.15
N ARG A 66 -9.35 3.60 -19.45
CA ARG A 66 -8.00 3.81 -19.96
C ARG A 66 -7.91 5.16 -20.66
N VAL A 67 -6.98 6.02 -20.25
CA VAL A 67 -6.72 7.29 -20.94
C VAL A 67 -5.72 7.05 -22.07
N THR A 68 -6.14 7.36 -23.29
CA THR A 68 -5.33 7.25 -24.52
C THR A 68 -4.80 8.60 -25.00
N GLY A 69 -5.31 9.71 -24.44
CA GLY A 69 -4.76 11.04 -24.65
C GLY A 69 -3.45 11.30 -23.90
N THR A 70 -2.98 12.54 -23.95
CA THR A 70 -1.67 12.96 -23.43
C THR A 70 -1.72 13.63 -22.06
N SER A 71 -2.93 13.87 -21.52
CA SER A 71 -3.12 14.57 -20.24
C SER A 71 -3.20 13.61 -19.07
N ALA A 72 -2.62 14.01 -17.94
CA ALA A 72 -2.82 13.32 -16.66
C ALA A 72 -4.28 13.42 -16.20
N SER A 73 -4.70 12.44 -15.39
CA SER A 73 -6.02 12.42 -14.76
C SER A 73 -5.99 13.26 -13.50
N ASN A 74 -6.72 14.38 -13.47
CA ASN A 74 -6.94 15.17 -12.26
C ASN A 74 -8.37 14.93 -11.76
N LEU A 75 -8.49 14.16 -10.68
CA LEU A 75 -9.75 13.68 -10.14
C LEU A 75 -10.06 14.43 -8.85
N ASN A 76 -10.72 15.58 -8.96
CA ASN A 76 -11.07 16.43 -7.82
C ASN A 76 -12.52 16.25 -7.35
N GLY A 77 -13.36 15.63 -8.19
CA GLY A 77 -14.78 15.42 -7.93
C GLY A 77 -15.09 14.10 -7.22
N GLN A 78 -16.32 13.63 -7.40
CA GLN A 78 -16.78 12.36 -6.83
C GLN A 78 -16.74 11.23 -7.86
N LEU A 79 -16.25 10.06 -7.46
CA LEU A 79 -16.34 8.82 -8.22
C LEU A 79 -17.12 7.81 -7.39
N ASN A 80 -18.32 7.44 -7.83
CA ASN A 80 -19.19 6.49 -7.14
C ASN A 80 -19.41 5.24 -7.99
N ALA A 81 -19.27 4.05 -7.41
CA ALA A 81 -19.51 2.80 -8.11
C ALA A 81 -20.08 1.73 -7.17
N ASN A 82 -21.08 0.99 -7.63
CA ASN A 82 -21.52 -0.21 -6.91
C ASN A 82 -20.62 -1.43 -7.18
N GLY A 83 -19.74 -1.38 -8.18
CA GLY A 83 -18.72 -2.37 -8.50
C GLY A 83 -17.29 -1.81 -8.45
N GLN A 84 -16.38 -2.47 -9.16
CA GLN A 84 -14.96 -2.12 -9.19
C GLN A 84 -14.65 -1.16 -10.34
N VAL A 85 -13.74 -0.22 -10.08
CA VAL A 85 -13.29 0.78 -11.04
C VAL A 85 -11.78 0.69 -11.19
N PHE A 86 -11.32 0.49 -12.43
CA PHE A 86 -9.90 0.57 -12.78
C PHE A 86 -9.68 1.87 -13.55
N ILE A 87 -8.64 2.62 -13.19
CA ILE A 87 -8.26 3.90 -13.81
C ILE A 87 -6.81 3.79 -14.24
N ILE A 88 -6.58 3.78 -15.55
CA ILE A 88 -5.26 3.61 -16.14
C ILE A 88 -4.92 4.87 -16.93
N ASN A 89 -3.87 5.58 -16.52
CA ASN A 89 -3.39 6.74 -17.25
C ASN A 89 -1.85 6.80 -17.23
N PRO A 90 -1.17 6.46 -18.34
CA PRO A 90 0.28 6.53 -18.46
C PRO A 90 0.89 7.92 -18.26
N ASN A 91 0.07 8.98 -18.22
CA ASN A 91 0.52 10.35 -17.99
C ASN A 91 0.49 10.74 -16.49
N GLY A 92 -0.13 9.94 -15.64
CA GLY A 92 -0.30 10.18 -14.20
C GLY A 92 -1.77 10.20 -13.75
N VAL A 93 -2.00 9.85 -12.49
CA VAL A 93 -3.32 9.91 -11.84
C VAL A 93 -3.18 10.68 -10.52
N LEU A 94 -3.93 11.76 -10.36
CA LEU A 94 -4.02 12.54 -9.14
C LEU A 94 -5.46 12.52 -8.63
N PHE A 95 -5.67 11.96 -7.44
CA PHE A 95 -6.87 12.22 -6.64
C PHE A 95 -6.60 13.46 -5.78
N GLY A 96 -7.20 14.59 -6.16
CA GLY A 96 -7.00 15.88 -5.47
C GLY A 96 -7.53 15.88 -4.04
N SER A 97 -7.25 16.93 -3.27
CA SER A 97 -7.65 17.02 -1.86
C SER A 97 -9.16 17.02 -1.63
N THR A 98 -9.94 17.41 -2.64
CA THR A 98 -11.42 17.41 -2.63
C THR A 98 -12.02 16.10 -3.17
N SER A 99 -11.17 15.20 -3.70
CA SER A 99 -11.60 13.95 -4.32
C SER A 99 -12.29 13.03 -3.31
N GLN A 100 -13.41 12.46 -3.73
CA GLN A 100 -14.13 11.43 -2.97
C GLN A 100 -14.40 10.23 -3.86
N VAL A 101 -13.74 9.11 -3.56
CA VAL A 101 -13.90 7.86 -4.29
C VAL A 101 -14.62 6.85 -3.40
N ASN A 102 -15.79 6.41 -3.83
CA ASN A 102 -16.63 5.42 -3.14
C ASN A 102 -16.98 4.29 -4.11
N THR A 103 -16.18 3.22 -4.12
CA THR A 103 -16.34 2.09 -5.06
C THR A 103 -16.31 0.76 -4.31
N ALA A 104 -16.74 -0.35 -4.93
CA ALA A 104 -16.56 -1.68 -4.33
C ALA A 104 -15.08 -2.10 -4.30
N GLY A 105 -14.30 -1.61 -5.27
CA GLY A 105 -12.85 -1.74 -5.33
C GLY A 105 -12.27 -0.71 -6.29
N LEU A 106 -11.01 -0.36 -6.10
CA LEU A 106 -10.29 0.62 -6.93
C LEU A 106 -8.93 0.07 -7.32
N VAL A 107 -8.61 0.14 -8.61
CA VAL A 107 -7.22 0.04 -9.09
C VAL A 107 -6.90 1.32 -9.84
N ALA A 108 -5.85 2.04 -9.45
CA ALA A 108 -5.35 3.19 -10.19
C ALA A 108 -3.90 2.96 -10.58
N SER A 109 -3.59 3.13 -11.87
CA SER A 109 -2.27 2.79 -12.39
C SER A 109 -1.77 3.73 -13.48
N THR A 110 -0.45 3.97 -13.50
CA THR A 110 0.21 4.53 -14.70
C THR A 110 0.74 3.43 -15.63
N LEU A 111 0.84 2.19 -15.15
CA LEU A 111 1.14 1.03 -15.99
C LEU A 111 -0.12 0.61 -16.76
N ASN A 112 0.06 0.22 -18.02
CA ASN A 112 -1.02 -0.23 -18.90
C ASN A 112 -1.51 -1.65 -18.56
N LEU A 113 -2.78 -1.90 -18.84
CA LEU A 113 -3.40 -3.24 -18.82
C LEU A 113 -4.10 -3.43 -20.16
N SER A 114 -3.81 -4.51 -20.90
CA SER A 114 -4.42 -4.75 -22.21
C SER A 114 -5.88 -5.24 -22.09
N ASN A 115 -6.69 -5.07 -23.15
CA ASN A 115 -8.05 -5.62 -23.16
C ASN A 115 -8.04 -7.17 -23.10
N ALA A 116 -7.05 -7.81 -23.73
CA ALA A 116 -6.93 -9.27 -23.72
C ALA A 116 -6.67 -9.78 -22.29
N ASP A 117 -5.70 -9.20 -21.61
CA ASP A 117 -5.36 -9.50 -20.22
C ASP A 117 -6.53 -9.24 -19.29
N PHE A 118 -7.13 -8.04 -19.40
CA PHE A 118 -8.31 -7.65 -18.63
C PHE A 118 -9.47 -8.64 -18.79
N ASN A 119 -9.80 -9.02 -20.03
CA ASN A 119 -10.92 -9.94 -20.30
C ASN A 119 -10.65 -11.34 -19.74
N ASN A 120 -9.40 -11.80 -19.83
CA ASN A 120 -8.98 -13.12 -19.35
C ASN A 120 -8.71 -13.22 -17.84
N ASN A 121 -8.99 -12.17 -17.05
CA ASN A 121 -8.66 -12.10 -15.62
C ASN A 121 -7.15 -12.16 -15.33
N LEU A 122 -6.33 -11.79 -16.30
CA LEU A 122 -4.89 -11.65 -16.12
C LEU A 122 -4.64 -10.17 -15.83
N PHE A 123 -4.57 -9.76 -14.57
CA PHE A 123 -4.35 -8.35 -14.24
C PHE A 123 -2.85 -8.02 -14.25
N ASN A 124 -2.23 -8.17 -15.42
CA ASN A 124 -0.84 -7.82 -15.65
C ASN A 124 -0.75 -6.34 -16.07
N PHE A 125 -0.19 -5.52 -15.18
CA PHE A 125 0.04 -4.10 -15.39
C PHE A 125 1.49 -3.88 -15.78
N ASN A 126 1.74 -3.52 -17.03
CA ASN A 126 3.07 -3.32 -17.57
C ASN A 126 3.12 -2.04 -18.40
N THR A 127 4.32 -1.58 -18.74
CA THR A 127 4.52 -0.47 -19.67
C THR A 127 3.98 0.87 -19.12
N PRO A 128 4.87 1.74 -18.62
CA PRO A 128 5.28 2.83 -19.48
C PRO A 128 6.78 3.09 -19.44
N THR A 129 7.30 3.68 -20.50
CA THR A 129 8.70 4.15 -20.62
C THR A 129 9.03 5.30 -19.66
N ASN A 130 8.03 5.87 -19.01
CA ASN A 130 8.14 7.07 -18.17
C ASN A 130 8.02 6.75 -16.67
N ASN A 131 8.52 7.67 -15.82
CA ASN A 131 8.40 7.60 -14.36
C ASN A 131 7.26 8.53 -13.92
N LYS A 132 6.01 8.09 -14.11
CA LYS A 132 4.81 8.85 -13.70
C LYS A 132 4.28 8.38 -12.35
N THR A 133 3.37 9.17 -11.81
CA THR A 133 2.91 9.06 -10.43
C THR A 133 1.42 8.74 -10.35
N VAL A 134 1.06 7.84 -9.44
CA VAL A 134 -0.28 7.82 -8.84
C VAL A 134 -0.20 8.53 -7.49
N GLU A 135 -0.98 9.59 -7.33
CA GLU A 135 -1.02 10.38 -6.11
C GLU A 135 -2.44 10.47 -5.55
N ASN A 136 -2.61 10.15 -4.27
CA ASN A 136 -3.85 10.36 -3.54
C ASN A 136 -3.66 11.41 -2.44
N ARG A 137 -4.39 12.52 -2.56
CA ARG A 137 -4.55 13.58 -1.54
C ARG A 137 -5.96 13.62 -0.97
N GLY A 138 -6.90 12.92 -1.58
CA GLY A 138 -8.32 12.92 -1.23
C GLY A 138 -8.71 11.74 -0.34
N LYS A 139 -9.98 11.36 -0.43
CA LYS A 139 -10.55 10.24 0.33
C LYS A 139 -10.96 9.10 -0.61
N ILE A 140 -10.39 7.93 -0.37
CA ILE A 140 -10.78 6.68 -1.04
C ILE A 140 -11.40 5.76 0.01
N THR A 141 -12.63 5.30 -0.23
CA THR A 141 -13.35 4.39 0.64
C THR A 141 -13.90 3.23 -0.18
N VAL A 142 -13.63 2.01 0.30
CA VAL A 142 -14.24 0.78 -0.23
C VAL A 142 -15.02 0.10 0.90
N PRO A 143 -16.08 -0.69 0.58
CA PRO A 143 -16.83 -1.44 1.58
C PRO A 143 -16.00 -2.58 2.16
N THR A 144 -16.59 -3.29 3.13
CA THR A 144 -15.96 -4.45 3.76
C THR A 144 -15.47 -5.47 2.73
N GLY A 145 -14.20 -5.88 2.82
CA GLY A 145 -13.59 -6.84 1.89
C GLY A 145 -13.13 -6.26 0.55
N GLY A 146 -13.35 -4.97 0.30
CA GLY A 146 -12.90 -4.29 -0.93
C GLY A 146 -11.39 -4.12 -1.01
N THR A 147 -10.89 -3.88 -2.23
CA THR A 147 -9.45 -3.65 -2.48
C THR A 147 -9.21 -2.25 -3.04
N VAL A 148 -8.14 -1.60 -2.57
CA VAL A 148 -7.54 -0.42 -3.20
C VAL A 148 -6.11 -0.75 -3.62
N ALA A 149 -5.80 -0.66 -4.91
CA ALA A 149 -4.44 -0.83 -5.43
C ALA A 149 -3.98 0.42 -6.19
N LEU A 150 -2.89 1.05 -5.75
CA LEU A 150 -2.24 2.16 -6.45
C LEU A 150 -0.89 1.66 -7.02
N ILE A 151 -0.75 1.69 -8.34
CA ILE A 151 0.34 1.02 -9.06
C ILE A 151 1.06 2.00 -9.99
N ALA A 152 2.32 2.31 -9.72
CA ALA A 152 3.10 3.20 -10.58
C ALA A 152 4.59 3.16 -10.23
N PRO A 153 5.50 3.61 -11.10
CA PRO A 153 6.89 3.87 -10.72
C PRO A 153 7.02 4.72 -9.45
N THR A 154 6.12 5.70 -9.27
CA THR A 154 6.03 6.48 -8.04
C THR A 154 4.59 6.48 -7.51
N VAL A 155 4.43 6.17 -6.22
CA VAL A 155 3.15 6.28 -5.53
C VAL A 155 3.26 7.28 -4.38
N LYS A 156 2.33 8.22 -4.31
CA LYS A 156 2.23 9.19 -3.21
C LYS A 156 0.87 9.07 -2.54
N GLN A 157 0.87 8.84 -1.24
CA GLN A 157 -0.35 8.73 -0.45
C GLN A 157 -0.31 9.70 0.74
N THR A 158 -1.00 10.82 0.61
CA THR A 158 -1.11 11.87 1.65
C THR A 158 -2.55 12.10 2.10
N GLY A 159 -3.52 11.53 1.38
CA GLY A 159 -4.93 11.55 1.75
C GLY A 159 -5.32 10.41 2.71
N THR A 160 -6.56 9.95 2.62
CA THR A 160 -7.09 8.82 3.41
C THR A 160 -7.53 7.68 2.51
N ILE A 161 -7.14 6.46 2.87
CA ILE A 161 -7.70 5.21 2.30
C ILE A 161 -8.35 4.41 3.43
N LYS A 162 -9.61 3.99 3.24
CA LYS A 162 -10.34 3.13 4.19
C LYS A 162 -10.88 1.88 3.49
N ALA A 163 -10.45 0.71 3.96
CA ALA A 163 -10.78 -0.61 3.41
C ALA A 163 -11.00 -1.64 4.53
N PRO A 164 -12.11 -1.56 5.31
CA PRO A 164 -12.35 -2.44 6.45
C PRO A 164 -12.39 -3.92 6.01
N GLN A 165 -11.68 -4.80 6.72
CA GLN A 165 -11.48 -6.22 6.38
C GLN A 165 -11.09 -6.45 4.90
N GLY A 166 -10.51 -5.42 4.27
CA GLY A 166 -10.15 -5.38 2.87
C GLY A 166 -8.64 -5.29 2.68
N ASN A 167 -8.21 -4.91 1.49
CA ASN A 167 -6.80 -4.85 1.15
C ASN A 167 -6.42 -3.47 0.60
N VAL A 168 -5.28 -2.96 1.02
CA VAL A 168 -4.64 -1.77 0.41
C VAL A 168 -3.26 -2.17 -0.09
N LEU A 169 -3.00 -1.96 -1.38
CA LEU A 169 -1.72 -2.22 -2.02
C LEU A 169 -1.20 -0.93 -2.66
N LEU A 170 -0.05 -0.44 -2.21
CA LEU A 170 0.74 0.55 -2.92
C LEU A 170 1.95 -0.18 -3.51
N ALA A 171 2.04 -0.27 -4.83
CA ALA A 171 3.09 -1.04 -5.50
C ALA A 171 3.88 -0.16 -6.48
N ALA A 172 5.20 -0.09 -6.28
CA ALA A 172 6.11 0.64 -7.14
C ALA A 172 7.04 -0.28 -7.93
N GLY A 173 6.90 -0.24 -9.26
CA GLY A 173 7.61 -1.10 -10.20
C GLY A 173 7.28 -0.78 -11.65
N GLY A 174 7.86 -1.55 -12.58
CA GLY A 174 7.66 -1.40 -14.02
C GLY A 174 6.71 -2.42 -14.64
N ASP A 175 6.58 -3.60 -14.01
CA ASP A 175 5.69 -4.69 -14.41
C ASP A 175 5.18 -5.39 -13.14
N ILE A 176 3.86 -5.35 -12.94
CA ILE A 176 3.17 -5.80 -11.73
C ILE A 176 1.95 -6.62 -12.11
N THR A 177 1.88 -7.87 -11.64
CA THR A 177 0.69 -8.71 -11.75
C THR A 177 -0.11 -8.66 -10.47
N LEU A 178 -1.43 -8.44 -10.55
CA LEU A 178 -2.37 -8.67 -9.46
C LEU A 178 -3.13 -9.98 -9.66
N ASN A 179 -3.31 -10.72 -8.57
CA ASN A 179 -4.27 -11.83 -8.51
C ASN A 179 -5.49 -11.37 -7.70
N LEU A 180 -6.61 -11.15 -8.39
CA LEU A 180 -7.87 -10.72 -7.79
C LEU A 180 -8.92 -11.81 -7.94
N ASN A 181 -9.66 -12.06 -6.87
CA ASN A 181 -10.85 -12.91 -6.90
C ASN A 181 -12.07 -12.09 -6.50
N ASN A 182 -12.98 -11.85 -7.46
CA ASN A 182 -14.17 -11.01 -7.27
C ASN A 182 -13.87 -9.63 -6.65
N GLY A 183 -12.69 -9.06 -6.93
CA GLY A 183 -12.25 -7.76 -6.41
C GLY A 183 -11.47 -7.80 -5.10
N SER A 184 -11.32 -8.95 -4.46
CA SER A 184 -10.43 -9.14 -3.32
C SER A 184 -9.02 -9.53 -3.77
N LEU A 185 -7.99 -8.90 -3.20
CA LEU A 185 -6.60 -9.20 -3.48
C LEU A 185 -6.18 -10.53 -2.85
N LEU A 186 -5.82 -11.51 -3.69
CA LEU A 186 -5.24 -12.78 -3.25
C LEU A 186 -3.71 -12.73 -3.20
N GLY A 187 -3.10 -11.93 -4.07
CA GLY A 187 -1.65 -11.80 -4.15
C GLY A 187 -1.21 -10.83 -5.24
N TYR A 188 0.07 -10.52 -5.25
CA TYR A 188 0.70 -9.67 -6.26
C TYR A 188 2.11 -10.17 -6.56
N THR A 189 2.63 -9.80 -7.73
CA THR A 189 4.01 -10.07 -8.14
C THR A 189 4.57 -8.82 -8.81
N ILE A 190 5.78 -8.38 -8.43
CA ILE A 190 6.53 -7.36 -9.18
C ILE A 190 7.51 -8.08 -10.10
N ASN A 191 7.11 -8.27 -11.36
CA ASN A 191 7.87 -9.00 -12.37
C ASN A 191 9.13 -8.23 -12.78
N GLN A 192 8.99 -6.90 -12.92
CA GLN A 192 10.10 -6.01 -13.25
C GLN A 192 10.07 -4.77 -12.36
N GLY A 193 11.23 -4.44 -11.77
CA GLY A 193 11.39 -3.19 -11.05
C GLY A 193 11.51 -1.98 -11.98
N LYS A 194 11.70 -0.79 -11.39
CA LYS A 194 11.89 0.45 -12.14
C LYS A 194 13.03 1.26 -11.54
N ALA A 195 13.72 2.04 -12.38
CA ALA A 195 14.64 3.06 -11.89
C ALA A 195 13.87 4.07 -11.04
N GLN A 196 14.31 4.28 -9.80
CA GLN A 196 13.67 5.18 -8.82
C GLN A 196 12.23 4.76 -8.45
N ALA A 197 12.00 3.46 -8.25
CA ALA A 197 10.74 2.99 -7.67
C ALA A 197 10.55 3.61 -6.28
N LEU A 198 9.48 4.40 -6.09
CA LEU A 198 9.31 5.21 -4.89
C LEU A 198 7.88 5.14 -4.36
N ILE A 199 7.73 4.89 -3.07
CA ILE A 199 6.48 5.07 -2.34
C ILE A 199 6.70 6.09 -1.23
N ASN A 200 5.89 7.14 -1.20
CA ASN A 200 5.80 8.07 -0.08
C ASN A 200 4.39 8.01 0.52
N SER A 201 4.26 7.50 1.73
CA SER A 201 3.01 7.40 2.47
C SER A 201 3.05 8.26 3.72
N GLY A 202 2.32 9.38 3.72
CA GLY A 202 2.24 10.31 4.85
C GLY A 202 0.83 10.59 5.37
N GLY A 203 -0.20 10.07 4.69
CA GLY A 203 -1.60 10.19 5.10
C GLY A 203 -2.04 9.06 6.04
N MET A 204 -3.33 8.73 5.98
CA MET A 204 -3.92 7.61 6.70
C MET A 204 -4.27 6.46 5.76
N ILE A 205 -3.89 5.24 6.14
CA ILE A 205 -4.35 4.01 5.52
C ILE A 205 -4.96 3.14 6.62
N GLN A 206 -6.23 2.79 6.51
CA GLN A 206 -6.95 1.98 7.48
C GLN A 206 -7.55 0.74 6.80
N ALA A 207 -7.14 -0.46 7.23
CA ALA A 207 -7.64 -1.74 6.77
C ALA A 207 -7.78 -2.74 7.94
N ASP A 208 -8.54 -2.37 8.98
CA ASP A 208 -8.75 -3.21 10.16
C ASP A 208 -9.33 -4.58 9.80
N GLY A 209 -8.75 -5.66 10.33
CA GLY A 209 -9.05 -7.05 9.98
C GLY A 209 -8.63 -7.43 8.56
N GLY A 210 -7.86 -6.57 7.89
CA GLY A 210 -7.42 -6.70 6.50
C GLY A 210 -5.90 -6.58 6.36
N LYS A 211 -5.43 -6.24 5.15
CA LYS A 211 -3.99 -6.14 4.85
C LYS A 211 -3.63 -4.80 4.22
N VAL A 212 -2.53 -4.20 4.68
CA VAL A 212 -1.87 -3.06 4.03
C VAL A 212 -0.49 -3.49 3.54
N ILE A 213 -0.21 -3.26 2.27
CA ILE A 213 1.06 -3.61 1.61
C ILE A 213 1.61 -2.39 0.90
N LEU A 214 2.82 -1.96 1.26
CA LEU A 214 3.61 -0.97 0.53
C LEU A 214 4.85 -1.70 0.03
N THR A 215 5.02 -1.81 -1.29
CA THR A 215 6.09 -2.63 -1.88
C THR A 215 6.73 -1.93 -3.06
N ALA A 216 8.06 -1.82 -3.07
CA ALA A 216 8.81 -1.24 -4.18
C ALA A 216 9.89 -2.22 -4.69
N LYS A 217 10.20 -2.18 -5.98
CA LYS A 217 11.31 -2.97 -6.56
C LYS A 217 12.12 -2.15 -7.57
N GLY A 218 13.44 -2.14 -7.38
CA GLY A 218 14.40 -1.51 -8.26
C GLY A 218 14.63 -2.38 -9.50
N ILE A 219 15.03 -1.78 -10.63
CA ILE A 219 15.34 -2.58 -11.83
C ILE A 219 16.68 -3.33 -11.70
N ASP A 220 17.60 -2.81 -10.88
CA ASP A 220 18.93 -3.36 -10.59
C ASP A 220 19.43 -2.88 -9.22
N GLU A 221 20.65 -3.28 -8.85
CA GLU A 221 21.26 -2.92 -7.56
C GLU A 221 21.62 -1.44 -7.41
N LEU A 222 21.83 -0.73 -8.53
CA LEU A 222 22.15 0.71 -8.54
C LEU A 222 20.89 1.58 -8.50
N SER A 223 19.74 1.00 -8.83
CA SER A 223 18.44 1.63 -8.82
C SER A 223 17.75 1.41 -7.48
N ASN A 224 17.96 2.36 -6.56
CA ASN A 224 17.31 2.30 -5.25
C ASN A 224 15.79 2.30 -5.39
N ALA A 225 15.16 1.31 -4.75
CA ALA A 225 13.73 1.31 -4.50
C ALA A 225 13.48 1.73 -3.06
N VAL A 226 12.66 2.76 -2.87
CA VAL A 226 12.48 3.38 -1.55
C VAL A 226 11.01 3.38 -1.16
N VAL A 227 10.75 2.92 0.05
CA VAL A 227 9.45 3.09 0.72
C VAL A 227 9.63 4.00 1.92
N ASN A 228 8.95 5.14 1.92
CA ASN A 228 8.89 6.07 3.05
C ASN A 228 7.49 6.02 3.66
N SER A 229 7.40 5.69 4.95
CA SER A 229 6.17 5.80 5.73
C SER A 229 6.37 6.84 6.83
N VAL A 230 5.55 7.89 6.84
CA VAL A 230 5.57 8.98 7.84
C VAL A 230 4.21 9.23 8.49
N GLY A 231 3.15 8.61 7.96
CA GLY A 231 1.77 8.78 8.40
C GLY A 231 1.29 7.67 9.34
N VAL A 232 -0.01 7.36 9.27
CA VAL A 232 -0.65 6.30 10.04
C VAL A 232 -1.04 5.16 9.11
N ILE A 233 -0.50 3.97 9.37
CA ILE A 233 -0.94 2.72 8.73
C ILE A 233 -1.55 1.84 9.82
N GLN A 234 -2.84 1.57 9.69
CA GLN A 234 -3.63 0.84 10.67
C GLN A 234 -4.26 -0.41 10.03
N ALA A 235 -4.06 -1.56 10.65
CA ALA A 235 -4.72 -2.82 10.36
C ALA A 235 -5.02 -3.54 11.70
N GLN A 236 -5.83 -2.92 12.54
CA GLN A 236 -6.18 -3.48 13.85
C GLN A 236 -6.97 -4.78 13.71
N THR A 237 -6.91 -5.62 14.73
CA THR A 237 -7.71 -6.84 14.79
C THR A 237 -9.19 -6.50 14.99
N VAL A 238 -10.06 -7.12 14.19
CA VAL A 238 -11.52 -6.98 14.27
C VAL A 238 -12.15 -8.35 14.14
N ASN A 239 -13.09 -8.70 15.02
CA ASN A 239 -13.81 -9.99 15.02
C ASN A 239 -12.87 -11.22 14.98
N ASN A 240 -11.77 -11.17 15.73
CA ASN A 240 -10.70 -12.19 15.73
C ASN A 240 -9.95 -12.37 14.40
N VAL A 241 -10.19 -11.51 13.41
CA VAL A 241 -9.39 -11.45 12.18
C VAL A 241 -8.26 -10.46 12.42
N ARG A 242 -7.04 -11.00 12.44
CA ARG A 242 -5.81 -10.24 12.63
C ARG A 242 -5.47 -9.46 11.36
N GLY A 243 -5.17 -8.17 11.51
CA GLY A 243 -4.68 -7.38 10.39
C GLY A 243 -3.18 -7.57 10.16
N VAL A 244 -2.74 -7.19 8.96
CA VAL A 244 -1.33 -7.34 8.54
C VAL A 244 -0.86 -6.05 7.88
N ILE A 245 0.32 -5.58 8.29
CA ILE A 245 1.03 -4.45 7.65
C ILE A 245 2.35 -4.98 7.10
N GLU A 246 2.61 -4.74 5.82
CA GLU A 246 3.83 -5.14 5.14
C GLU A 246 4.43 -3.94 4.40
N LEU A 247 5.61 -3.49 4.84
CA LEU A 247 6.42 -2.46 4.20
C LEU A 247 7.67 -3.14 3.64
N GLY A 248 7.71 -3.27 2.32
CA GLY A 248 8.73 -4.02 1.60
C GLY A 248 9.45 -3.18 0.56
N SER A 249 10.76 -3.36 0.44
CA SER A 249 11.50 -3.00 -0.77
C SER A 249 12.35 -4.19 -1.23
N ASP A 250 13.09 -4.00 -2.31
CA ASP A 250 14.04 -5.01 -2.81
C ASP A 250 15.01 -5.43 -1.69
N LEU A 251 15.18 -6.73 -1.47
CA LEU A 251 16.05 -7.27 -0.42
C LEU A 251 17.54 -7.20 -0.78
N SER A 252 17.87 -6.96 -2.05
CA SER A 252 19.23 -6.83 -2.54
C SER A 252 19.72 -5.38 -2.46
N SER A 253 18.90 -4.38 -2.81
CA SER A 253 19.32 -2.97 -2.87
C SER A 253 18.29 -1.94 -2.37
N GLY A 254 17.12 -2.39 -1.92
CA GLY A 254 16.05 -1.50 -1.52
C GLY A 254 16.23 -0.90 -0.12
N THR A 255 15.55 0.22 0.11
CA THR A 255 15.48 0.90 1.41
C THR A 255 14.04 1.04 1.87
N VAL A 256 13.78 0.80 3.16
CA VAL A 256 12.51 1.12 3.82
C VAL A 256 12.79 2.08 4.96
N ASN A 257 12.21 3.29 4.90
CA ASN A 257 12.27 4.29 5.96
C ASN A 257 10.91 4.37 6.66
N VAL A 258 10.88 4.16 7.97
CA VAL A 258 9.67 4.14 8.78
C VAL A 258 9.72 5.25 9.82
N SER A 259 8.62 5.98 9.92
CA SER A 259 8.28 6.95 10.96
C SER A 259 6.74 7.00 11.11
N GLY A 260 6.23 7.79 12.05
CA GLY A 260 4.79 7.86 12.30
C GLY A 260 4.28 6.64 13.06
N THR A 261 3.19 6.02 12.59
CA THR A 261 2.52 4.92 13.30
C THR A 261 2.22 3.72 12.42
N LEU A 262 2.62 2.54 12.88
CA LEU A 262 2.21 1.24 12.38
C LEU A 262 1.41 0.52 13.47
N ASP A 263 0.10 0.38 13.28
CA ASP A 263 -0.81 -0.17 14.27
C ASP A 263 -1.55 -1.40 13.74
N ALA A 264 -1.13 -2.58 14.22
CA ALA A 264 -1.86 -3.82 14.04
C ALA A 264 -2.30 -4.39 15.41
N SER A 265 -2.61 -3.55 16.38
CA SER A 265 -3.06 -3.96 17.72
C SER A 265 -4.47 -4.57 17.72
N ALA A 266 -4.90 -5.07 18.87
CA ALA A 266 -6.23 -5.65 19.11
C ALA A 266 -6.95 -4.95 20.27
N PRO A 267 -7.30 -3.65 20.15
CA PRO A 267 -7.88 -2.88 21.24
C PRO A 267 -9.23 -3.43 21.71
N ASN A 268 -9.99 -4.04 20.78
CA ASN A 268 -11.32 -4.60 21.03
C ASN A 268 -11.31 -6.09 21.38
N GLY A 269 -10.15 -6.68 21.69
CA GLY A 269 -10.02 -8.07 22.09
C GLY A 269 -9.27 -8.96 21.09
N GLY A 270 -8.65 -10.03 21.61
CA GLY A 270 -7.87 -10.99 20.83
C GLY A 270 -6.36 -10.73 20.84
N ASN A 271 -5.66 -11.37 19.91
CA ASN A 271 -4.23 -11.16 19.67
C ASN A 271 -4.05 -10.03 18.65
N GLY A 272 -2.98 -9.26 18.77
CA GLY A 272 -2.58 -8.35 17.71
C GLY A 272 -2.25 -9.08 16.41
N GLY A 273 -2.18 -8.29 15.35
CA GLY A 273 -1.78 -8.69 14.02
C GLY A 273 -0.27 -8.75 13.85
N GLN A 274 0.15 -8.65 12.59
CA GLN A 274 1.54 -8.75 12.17
C GLN A 274 1.98 -7.47 11.47
N ILE A 275 3.18 -7.01 11.79
CA ILE A 275 3.87 -5.93 11.09
C ILE A 275 5.16 -6.49 10.52
N LYS A 276 5.47 -6.20 9.27
CA LYS A 276 6.74 -6.58 8.63
C LYS A 276 7.35 -5.40 7.92
N THR A 277 8.61 -5.12 8.21
CA THR A 277 9.43 -4.12 7.51
C THR A 277 10.64 -4.84 6.93
N SER A 278 10.76 -4.90 5.60
CA SER A 278 11.80 -5.71 4.96
C SER A 278 12.41 -5.06 3.72
N ALA A 279 13.72 -4.93 3.68
CA ALA A 279 14.48 -4.41 2.55
C ALA A 279 15.97 -4.80 2.68
N ALA A 280 16.84 -4.33 1.78
CA ALA A 280 18.28 -4.44 1.99
C ALA A 280 18.71 -3.61 3.21
N GLU A 281 18.17 -2.39 3.31
CA GLU A 281 18.30 -1.49 4.46
C GLU A 281 16.93 -1.09 5.01
N VAL A 282 16.75 -1.19 6.32
CA VAL A 282 15.55 -0.71 7.00
C VAL A 282 15.99 0.32 8.05
N HIS A 283 15.41 1.51 7.99
CA HIS A 283 15.67 2.61 8.91
C HIS A 283 14.37 2.99 9.62
N VAL A 284 14.26 2.71 10.91
CA VAL A 284 13.11 3.06 11.75
C VAL A 284 13.49 4.25 12.62
N SER A 285 12.83 5.37 12.37
CA SER A 285 13.10 6.64 13.06
C SER A 285 12.79 6.52 14.55
N SER A 286 13.53 7.27 15.38
CA SER A 286 13.17 7.43 16.79
C SER A 286 11.77 8.05 16.93
N GLY A 287 11.00 7.57 17.91
CA GLY A 287 9.62 8.00 18.15
C GLY A 287 8.57 7.40 17.22
N THR A 288 8.95 6.47 16.34
CA THR A 288 7.98 5.67 15.56
C THR A 288 7.16 4.81 16.51
N ASN A 289 5.83 4.90 16.43
CA ASN A 289 4.94 4.02 17.17
C ASN A 289 4.68 2.74 16.37
N ILE A 290 5.15 1.60 16.88
CA ILE A 290 4.90 0.29 16.31
C ILE A 290 4.19 -0.55 17.36
N THR A 291 2.94 -0.94 17.10
CA THR A 291 2.14 -1.70 18.06
C THR A 291 1.44 -2.89 17.42
N THR A 292 1.59 -4.04 18.08
CA THR A 292 0.83 -5.26 17.82
C THR A 292 0.16 -5.71 19.12
N GLN A 293 -0.18 -4.74 19.97
CA GLN A 293 -0.59 -4.99 21.34
C GLN A 293 -1.85 -5.86 21.35
N ARG A 294 -1.88 -6.82 22.25
CA ARG A 294 -3.00 -7.73 22.46
C ARG A 294 -3.74 -7.41 23.75
N ASN A 295 -4.96 -7.89 23.87
CA ASN A 295 -5.78 -7.77 25.07
C ASN A 295 -5.82 -9.09 25.88
N SER A 296 -4.71 -9.83 25.95
CA SER A 296 -4.67 -11.17 26.57
C SER A 296 -3.48 -11.36 27.53
N THR A 297 -3.74 -12.02 28.65
CA THR A 297 -2.81 -12.31 29.75
C THR A 297 -2.09 -13.68 29.62
N SER A 298 -2.06 -14.30 28.43
CA SER A 298 -1.43 -15.63 28.26
C SER A 298 0.09 -15.60 28.47
N SER A 299 0.70 -16.75 28.77
CA SER A 299 2.11 -16.83 29.15
C SER A 299 3.10 -16.35 28.09
N LEU A 300 2.79 -16.43 26.79
CA LEU A 300 3.46 -15.70 25.69
C LEU A 300 2.48 -15.46 24.52
N PRO A 301 2.62 -14.37 23.73
CA PRO A 301 1.80 -14.15 22.54
C PRO A 301 2.15 -15.12 21.39
N PRO A 302 1.21 -15.41 20.46
CA PRO A 302 1.53 -16.23 19.29
C PRO A 302 2.69 -15.62 18.50
N THR A 303 3.62 -16.44 18.01
CA THR A 303 4.74 -16.00 17.14
C THR A 303 4.29 -15.38 15.82
N THR A 304 3.01 -15.57 15.48
CA THR A 304 2.35 -14.96 14.32
C THR A 304 1.76 -13.58 14.63
N SER A 305 1.98 -13.05 15.83
CA SER A 305 1.67 -11.68 16.26
C SER A 305 2.97 -11.00 16.69
N GLY A 306 3.22 -9.81 16.17
CA GLY A 306 4.48 -9.10 16.41
C GLY A 306 4.95 -8.31 15.20
N TRP A 307 6.06 -7.61 15.40
CA TRP A 307 6.77 -6.88 14.38
C TRP A 307 8.05 -7.62 13.96
N GLU A 308 8.23 -7.88 12.66
CA GLU A 308 9.49 -8.35 12.09
C GLU A 308 10.21 -7.21 11.36
N LEU A 309 11.45 -6.91 11.78
CA LEU A 309 12.41 -6.11 11.03
C LEU A 309 13.39 -7.04 10.33
N LYS A 310 13.41 -7.01 8.99
CA LYS A 310 14.30 -7.84 8.17
C LYS A 310 15.19 -6.98 7.26
N ALA A 311 16.49 -7.08 7.43
CA ALA A 311 17.48 -6.29 6.68
C ALA A 311 18.77 -7.09 6.46
N LYS A 312 19.70 -6.60 5.63
CA LYS A 312 21.02 -7.27 5.44
C LYS A 312 21.83 -7.31 6.72
N ASN A 313 21.84 -6.20 7.45
CA ASN A 313 22.36 -6.05 8.81
C ASN A 313 21.30 -5.36 9.65
N ILE A 314 21.33 -5.56 10.95
CA ILE A 314 20.47 -4.85 11.89
C ILE A 314 21.34 -4.27 12.99
N ASP A 315 21.34 -2.95 13.10
CA ASP A 315 22.00 -2.23 14.18
C ASP A 315 20.93 -1.58 15.07
N VAL A 316 20.94 -1.92 16.36
CA VAL A 316 20.14 -1.24 17.38
C VAL A 316 21.02 -0.16 18.01
N ASP A 317 20.80 1.07 17.60
CA ASP A 317 21.64 2.23 17.90
C ASP A 317 20.78 3.51 17.89
N PHE A 318 20.99 4.41 18.84
CA PHE A 318 20.30 5.67 18.99
C PHE A 318 20.53 6.58 17.78
N PHE A 319 21.72 6.53 17.16
CA PHE A 319 22.05 7.33 15.98
C PHE A 319 22.43 6.45 14.78
N GLY A 320 21.58 6.45 13.76
CA GLY A 320 21.94 5.92 12.44
C GLY A 320 21.96 4.40 12.32
N GLY A 321 21.49 3.67 13.33
CA GLY A 321 21.17 2.24 13.22
C GLY A 321 19.88 1.97 12.45
N SER A 322 19.57 0.68 12.29
CA SER A 322 18.31 0.23 11.68
C SER A 322 17.08 0.59 12.52
N VAL A 323 17.23 0.62 13.84
CA VAL A 323 16.19 1.03 14.80
C VAL A 323 16.86 1.59 16.06
N SER A 324 16.29 2.66 16.63
CA SER A 324 16.78 3.16 17.92
C SER A 324 16.39 2.25 19.09
N SER A 325 17.23 2.17 20.13
CA SER A 325 16.95 1.38 21.34
C SER A 325 15.64 1.75 22.01
N THR A 326 15.27 3.04 22.02
CA THR A 326 13.99 3.52 22.55
C THR A 326 12.81 3.01 21.73
N THR A 327 12.86 3.12 20.40
CA THR A 327 11.81 2.57 19.51
C THR A 327 11.69 1.05 19.66
N LEU A 328 12.81 0.33 19.83
CA LEU A 328 12.80 -1.12 20.07
C LEU A 328 12.11 -1.46 21.40
N GLY A 329 12.48 -0.77 22.49
CA GLY A 329 11.86 -0.95 23.81
C GLY A 329 10.36 -0.63 23.80
N ASP A 330 9.96 0.45 23.15
CA ASP A 330 8.55 0.83 22.98
C ASP A 330 7.77 -0.20 22.17
N ALA A 331 8.34 -0.73 21.08
CA ALA A 331 7.73 -1.78 20.29
C ALA A 331 7.58 -3.08 21.10
N LEU A 332 8.59 -3.44 21.91
CA LEU A 332 8.55 -4.59 22.82
C LEU A 332 7.52 -4.42 23.92
N ASN A 333 7.31 -3.20 24.45
CA ASN A 333 6.21 -2.93 25.38
C ASN A 333 4.82 -3.12 24.73
N ASN A 334 4.76 -3.05 23.40
CA ASN A 334 3.53 -3.11 22.61
C ASN A 334 3.40 -4.37 21.74
N GLY A 335 4.26 -5.38 21.91
CA GLY A 335 4.16 -6.64 21.17
C GLY A 335 5.48 -7.40 21.05
N ASN A 336 5.43 -8.58 20.45
CA ASN A 336 6.67 -9.32 20.14
C ASN A 336 7.45 -8.60 19.04
N VAL A 337 8.77 -8.70 19.09
CA VAL A 337 9.67 -8.18 18.04
C VAL A 337 10.61 -9.28 17.55
N THR A 338 10.78 -9.38 16.25
CA THR A 338 11.77 -10.23 15.60
C THR A 338 12.75 -9.37 14.81
N LEU A 339 14.03 -9.47 15.10
CA LEU A 339 15.12 -8.90 14.31
C LEU A 339 15.73 -10.01 13.45
N ASN A 340 15.68 -9.86 12.13
CA ASN A 340 16.10 -10.86 11.15
C ASN A 340 17.18 -10.30 10.20
N ALA A 341 18.45 -10.51 10.54
CA ALA A 341 19.59 -10.14 9.69
C ALA A 341 19.86 -11.23 8.64
N MET A 342 19.51 -10.93 7.39
CA MET A 342 19.47 -11.90 6.29
C MET A 342 20.66 -11.82 5.32
N GLY A 343 21.59 -10.89 5.53
CA GLY A 343 22.75 -10.75 4.65
C GLY A 343 23.69 -11.95 4.68
N THR A 344 24.37 -12.23 3.58
CA THR A 344 25.31 -13.37 3.47
C THR A 344 26.69 -12.98 2.95
N ALA A 345 26.81 -11.83 2.27
CA ALA A 345 28.09 -11.31 1.80
C ALA A 345 29.01 -10.90 2.97
N GLU A 346 30.31 -10.74 2.72
CA GLU A 346 31.26 -10.24 3.72
C GLU A 346 30.78 -8.92 4.36
N GLY A 347 30.91 -8.79 5.69
CA GLY A 347 30.37 -7.64 6.44
C GLY A 347 28.85 -7.55 6.60
N GLN A 348 28.08 -8.50 6.03
CA GLN A 348 26.61 -8.56 6.19
C GLN A 348 26.16 -9.75 7.05
N GLY A 349 24.89 -9.75 7.49
CA GLY A 349 24.26 -10.85 8.22
C GLY A 349 24.33 -10.74 9.75
N ASN A 350 24.77 -9.59 10.27
CA ASN A 350 24.97 -9.38 11.70
C ASN A 350 23.78 -8.65 12.34
N ILE A 351 23.53 -8.96 13.61
CA ILE A 351 22.72 -8.13 14.51
C ILE A 351 23.67 -7.53 15.56
N ASN A 352 23.69 -6.21 15.70
CA ASN A 352 24.47 -5.52 16.71
C ASN A 352 23.55 -4.75 17.65
N ILE A 353 23.60 -5.06 18.95
CA ILE A 353 22.93 -4.30 20.01
C ILE A 353 23.96 -3.33 20.57
N ASN A 354 24.01 -2.11 20.01
CA ASN A 354 25.02 -1.10 20.35
C ASN A 354 24.57 -0.19 21.49
N ASP A 355 23.27 -0.06 21.73
CA ASP A 355 22.71 0.74 22.80
C ASP A 355 21.80 -0.03 23.75
N ALA A 356 21.81 0.42 25.00
CA ALA A 356 21.00 -0.18 26.06
C ALA A 356 19.51 -0.09 25.69
N SER A 357 18.82 -1.23 25.71
CA SER A 357 17.39 -1.31 25.42
C SER A 357 16.67 -2.00 26.57
N SER A 358 15.50 -1.48 26.96
CA SER A 358 14.72 -2.06 28.06
C SER A 358 13.22 -2.10 27.78
N TRP A 359 12.55 -3.09 28.34
CA TRP A 359 11.09 -3.24 28.31
C TRP A 359 10.58 -3.98 29.55
N ASN A 360 9.29 -3.88 29.84
CA ASN A 360 8.66 -4.52 31.01
C ASN A 360 7.39 -5.30 30.68
N ALA A 361 6.96 -5.32 29.41
CA ALA A 361 5.87 -6.17 28.98
C ALA A 361 6.32 -7.64 28.83
N ASN A 362 5.41 -8.58 29.08
CA ASN A 362 5.62 -10.00 28.79
C ASN A 362 5.53 -10.28 27.28
N THR A 363 6.59 -9.90 26.57
CA THR A 363 6.75 -10.02 25.11
C THR A 363 8.10 -10.62 24.78
N ALA A 364 8.20 -11.24 23.60
CA ALA A 364 9.42 -11.88 23.14
C ALA A 364 10.21 -10.98 22.19
N LEU A 365 11.51 -10.84 22.44
CA LEU A 365 12.50 -10.43 21.44
C LEU A 365 13.13 -11.68 20.82
N THR A 366 12.95 -11.88 19.52
CA THR A 366 13.57 -12.96 18.75
C THR A 366 14.67 -12.39 17.86
N LEU A 367 15.88 -12.93 17.96
CA LEU A 367 17.02 -12.54 17.13
C LEU A 367 17.36 -13.69 16.17
N THR A 368 17.45 -13.41 14.88
CA THR A 368 17.85 -14.36 13.85
C THR A 368 18.87 -13.71 12.95
N ALA A 369 20.10 -14.21 12.97
CA ALA A 369 21.21 -13.71 12.16
C ALA A 369 21.80 -14.83 11.32
N ASN A 370 22.13 -14.55 10.06
CA ASN A 370 22.91 -15.47 9.24
C ASN A 370 24.38 -15.57 9.68
N LYS A 371 24.86 -14.58 10.45
CA LYS A 371 26.20 -14.55 11.04
C LYS A 371 26.12 -14.26 12.55
N ASP A 372 26.68 -13.14 13.00
CA ASP A 372 26.91 -12.87 14.40
C ASP A 372 25.76 -12.10 15.05
N ILE A 373 25.54 -12.34 16.34
CA ILE A 373 24.69 -11.54 17.20
C ILE A 373 25.59 -10.96 18.30
N ASN A 374 25.83 -9.65 18.25
CA ASN A 374 26.74 -8.95 19.13
C ASN A 374 25.96 -8.12 20.15
N PHE A 375 26.25 -8.31 21.44
CA PHE A 375 25.72 -7.49 22.53
C PHE A 375 26.82 -6.57 23.04
N ASN A 376 26.84 -5.33 22.55
CA ASN A 376 27.82 -4.32 22.94
C ASN A 376 27.28 -3.40 24.06
N SER A 377 25.98 -3.49 24.35
CA SER A 377 25.27 -2.81 25.43
C SER A 377 24.21 -3.73 26.07
N ASP A 378 23.70 -3.33 27.23
CA ASP A 378 22.76 -4.13 28.02
C ASP A 378 21.38 -4.28 27.38
N LEU A 379 20.75 -5.44 27.57
CA LEU A 379 19.32 -5.67 27.35
C LEU A 379 18.66 -5.98 28.68
N ASP A 380 17.71 -5.15 29.10
CA ASP A 380 17.04 -5.26 30.40
C ASP A 380 15.54 -5.55 30.25
N LEU A 381 15.12 -6.71 30.75
CA LEU A 381 13.72 -7.09 30.90
C LEU A 381 13.34 -7.06 32.38
N SER A 382 12.55 -6.06 32.77
CA SER A 382 12.22 -5.78 34.18
C SER A 382 10.78 -6.17 34.58
N GLY A 383 10.17 -7.10 33.84
CA GLY A 383 8.74 -7.46 33.94
C GLY A 383 8.43 -8.84 34.48
#